data_AF-A0A2P2E555-F1
#
_entry.id   AF-A0A2P2E555-F1
#
_cell.length_a   1.000
_cell.length_b   1.000
_cell.length_c   1.000
_cell.angle_alpha   90.00
_cell.angle_beta   90.00
_cell.angle_gamma   90.00
#
_symmetry.space_group_name_H-M   'P 1'
#
loop_
_entity.id
_entity.type
_entity.pdbx_description
1 polymer ?
#
loop_
_entity_poly.entity_id
_entity_poly.type
_entity_poly.pdbx_seq_one_letter_code
_entity_poly.pdbx_strand_id
1 'polypeptide(L)'
;MHGHDWAFIEAKRIEEGFSFHTKLSLWLQEYLSLPSNTLIKVYEVKCGENNCPVEEVKLLWDTGNGEESLQVGRGKEKILKQDVYLAKAKQKQG
;
A
#
# COMPACT_ATOMS: atom_id res chain seq x y z
N MET A 1 -25.58 -2.77 -2.96
CA MET A 1 -24.11 -2.84 -3.07
C MET A 1 -23.65 -1.49 -3.58
N HIS A 2 -22.93 -0.71 -2.78
CA HIS A 2 -22.16 0.42 -3.32
C HIS A 2 -20.84 -0.13 -3.88
N GLY A 3 -20.32 0.53 -4.92
CA GLY A 3 -19.01 0.21 -5.47
C GLY A 3 -17.89 0.72 -4.57
N HIS A 4 -16.86 -0.10 -4.36
CA HIS A 4 -15.61 0.28 -3.72
C HIS A 4 -14.52 0.24 -4.77
N ASP A 5 -14.40 1.33 -5.53
CA ASP A 5 -13.41 1.44 -6.59
C ASP A 5 -12.07 1.94 -6.05
N TRP A 6 -10.99 1.33 -6.54
CA TRP A 6 -9.63 1.76 -6.21
C TRP A 6 -9.30 3.06 -6.95
N ALA A 7 -9.09 4.14 -6.20
CA ALA A 7 -8.63 5.40 -6.74
C ALA A 7 -7.09 5.40 -6.82
N PHE A 8 -6.54 5.68 -8.00
CA PHE A 8 -5.10 5.91 -8.15
C PHE A 8 -4.69 7.20 -7.43
N ILE A 9 -3.64 7.11 -6.59
CA ILE A 9 -3.13 8.24 -5.80
C ILE A 9 -1.85 8.80 -6.41
N GLU A 10 -0.81 7.97 -6.50
CA GLU A 10 0.47 8.36 -7.09
C GLU A 10 1.26 7.13 -7.55
N ALA A 11 2.27 7.35 -8.38
CA ALA A 11 3.28 6.36 -8.73
C ALA A 11 4.66 6.97 -8.51
N LYS A 12 5.44 6.36 -7.62
CA LYS A 12 6.77 6.87 -7.23
C LYS A 12 7.75 5.75 -6.96
N ARG A 13 9.03 6.03 -7.16
CA ARG A 13 10.09 5.13 -6.71
C ARG A 13 10.18 5.17 -5.19
N ILE A 14 10.53 4.04 -4.59
CA ILE A 14 10.62 3.92 -3.12
C ILE A 14 11.52 5.01 -2.53
N GLU A 15 12.65 5.28 -3.17
CA GLU A 15 13.63 6.30 -2.74
C GLU A 15 13.10 7.74 -2.76
N GLU A 16 12.11 8.03 -3.59
CA GLU A 16 11.51 9.37 -3.68
C GLU A 16 10.60 9.67 -2.48
N GLY A 17 10.20 8.65 -1.72
CA GLY A 17 9.27 8.82 -0.61
C GLY A 17 7.82 8.99 -1.07
N PHE A 18 6.89 8.79 -0.13
CA PHE A 18 5.47 9.06 -0.36
C PHE A 18 5.09 10.38 0.29
N SER A 19 4.44 11.26 -0.49
CA SER A 19 4.10 12.63 -0.06
C SER A 19 3.14 12.65 1.15
N PHE A 20 2.26 11.65 1.21
CA PHE A 20 1.25 11.48 2.26
C PHE A 20 1.76 10.68 3.47
N HIS A 21 2.95 10.07 3.41
CA HIS A 21 3.43 9.21 4.49
C HIS A 21 4.96 9.04 4.52
N THR A 22 5.62 9.86 5.34
CA THR A 22 7.10 10.00 5.40
C THR A 22 7.87 8.72 5.75
N LYS A 23 7.25 7.78 6.49
CA LYS A 23 7.92 6.53 6.91
C LYS A 23 7.59 5.31 6.06
N LEU A 24 6.67 5.43 5.09
CA LEU A 24 6.14 4.25 4.39
C LEU A 24 7.23 3.58 3.55
N SER A 25 8.02 4.37 2.80
CA SER A 25 9.15 3.85 2.01
C SER A 25 10.12 3.02 2.84
N LEU A 26 10.50 3.51 4.02
CA LEU A 26 11.42 2.82 4.92
C LEU A 26 10.87 1.45 5.33
N TRP A 27 9.59 1.37 5.69
CA TRP A 27 8.98 0.12 6.11
C TRP A 27 8.81 -0.86 4.96
N LEU A 28 8.51 -0.38 3.74
CA LEU A 28 8.45 -1.23 2.55
C LEU A 28 9.84 -1.81 2.23
N GLN A 29 10.90 -1.02 2.30
CA GLN A 29 12.27 -1.52 2.12
C GLN A 29 12.64 -2.56 3.19
N GLU A 30 12.32 -2.28 4.45
CA GLU A 30 12.63 -3.17 5.58
C GLU A 30 11.91 -4.52 5.47
N TYR A 31 10.62 -4.54 5.13
CA TYR A 31 9.80 -5.75 5.17
C TYR A 31 9.68 -6.50 3.84
N LEU A 32 9.82 -5.80 2.72
CA LEU A 32 9.65 -6.38 1.39
C LEU A 32 10.99 -6.55 0.65
N SER A 33 12.10 -6.05 1.21
CA SER A 33 13.43 -6.08 0.59
C SER A 33 13.45 -5.51 -0.84
N LEU A 34 12.59 -4.52 -1.11
CA LEU A 34 12.46 -3.94 -2.43
C LEU A 34 13.66 -3.02 -2.76
N PRO A 35 14.20 -3.09 -4.00
CA PRO A 35 15.18 -2.13 -4.47
C PRO A 35 14.68 -0.68 -4.36
N SER A 36 15.58 0.25 -4.03
CA SER A 36 15.26 1.67 -3.88
C SER A 36 14.60 2.31 -5.13
N ASN A 37 14.99 1.82 -6.31
CA ASN A 37 14.51 2.29 -7.60
C ASN A 37 13.17 1.66 -8.04
N THR A 38 12.58 0.77 -7.23
CA THR A 38 11.30 0.10 -7.54
C THR A 38 10.17 1.12 -7.61
N LEU A 39 9.44 1.15 -8.72
CA LEU A 39 8.26 1.99 -8.91
C LEU A 39 7.06 1.37 -8.18
N ILE A 40 6.51 2.09 -7.21
CA ILE A 40 5.30 1.72 -6.47
C ILE A 40 4.13 2.55 -6.97
N LYS A 41 3.07 1.88 -7.44
CA LYS A 41 1.77 2.50 -7.71
C LYS A 41 0.91 2.39 -6.45
N VAL A 42 0.38 3.51 -5.99
CA VAL A 42 -0.46 3.60 -4.79
C VAL A 42 -1.90 3.81 -5.21
N TYR A 43 -2.79 2.97 -4.68
CA TYR A 43 -4.22 3.11 -4.80
C TYR A 43 -4.85 3.18 -3.42
N GLU A 44 -5.95 3.89 -3.31
CA GLU A 44 -6.70 4.04 -2.08
C GLU A 44 -8.18 3.81 -2.35
N VAL A 45 -8.86 3.16 -1.42
CA VAL A 45 -10.32 3.08 -1.39
C VAL A 45 -10.79 3.68 -0.07
N LYS A 46 -11.74 4.61 -0.14
CA LYS A 46 -12.36 5.25 1.02
C LYS A 46 -13.87 5.25 0.81
N CYS A 47 -14.61 4.65 1.73
CA CYS A 47 -16.05 4.79 1.79
C CYS A 47 -16.41 5.85 2.84
N GLY A 48 -17.04 6.94 2.40
CA GLY A 48 -17.47 8.04 3.26
C GLY A 48 -18.82 7.80 3.94
N GLU A 49 -19.45 6.64 3.73
CA GLU A 49 -20.74 6.32 4.34
C GLU A 49 -20.58 5.95 5.81
N ASN A 50 -21.43 6.53 6.68
CA ASN A 50 -21.36 6.35 8.14
C ASN A 50 -21.36 4.89 8.63
N ASN A 51 -21.85 3.95 7.83
CA ASN A 51 -21.93 2.52 8.17
C ASN A 51 -20.94 1.64 7.37
N CYS A 52 -20.01 2.24 6.61
CA CYS A 52 -19.03 1.52 5.82
C CYS A 52 -17.61 2.01 6.16
N PRO A 53 -16.90 1.37 7.11
CA PRO A 53 -15.59 1.83 7.57
C PRO A 53 -14.45 1.45 6.61
N VAL A 54 -14.72 1.31 5.32
CA VAL A 54 -13.73 0.87 4.33
C VAL A 54 -12.76 2.01 4.07
N GLU A 55 -11.54 1.86 4.57
CA GLU A 55 -10.41 2.73 4.32
C GLU A 55 -9.18 1.84 4.10
N GLU A 56 -8.78 1.65 2.85
CA GLU A 56 -7.69 0.73 2.52
C GLU A 56 -6.74 1.30 1.47
N VAL A 57 -5.51 0.83 1.49
CA VAL A 57 -4.48 1.19 0.53
C VAL A 57 -3.93 -0.07 -0.12
N LYS A 58 -3.79 -0.02 -1.45
CA LYS A 58 -3.13 -1.04 -2.24
C LYS A 58 -1.88 -0.46 -2.87
N LEU A 59 -0.74 -1.10 -2.58
CA LEU A 59 0.55 -0.81 -3.19
C LEU A 59 0.79 -1.88 -4.25
N LEU A 60 1.22 -1.49 -5.44
CA LEU A 60 1.46 -2.39 -6.58
C LEU A 60 2.84 -2.10 -7.17
N TRP A 61 3.60 -3.16 -7.45
CA TRP A 61 4.94 -3.05 -8.04
C TRP A 61 5.25 -4.23 -8.94
N ASP A 62 6.12 -3.99 -9.92
CA ASP A 62 6.62 -5.02 -10.82
C ASP A 62 7.86 -5.71 -10.22
N THR A 63 7.97 -7.02 -10.40
CA THR A 63 9.09 -7.86 -9.92
C THR A 63 9.94 -8.43 -11.05
N GLY A 64 9.67 -8.06 -12.31
CA GLY A 64 10.24 -8.68 -13.51
C GLY A 64 9.62 -10.04 -13.86
N ASN A 65 9.10 -10.78 -12.88
CA ASN A 65 8.41 -12.05 -13.07
C ASN A 65 6.87 -11.92 -13.00
N GLY A 66 6.36 -10.70 -12.80
CA GLY A 66 4.95 -10.41 -12.62
C GLY A 66 4.74 -9.21 -11.70
N GLU A 67 3.48 -8.94 -11.42
CA GLU A 67 3.06 -7.85 -10.53
C GLU A 67 2.80 -8.40 -9.12
N GLU A 68 3.44 -7.80 -8.12
CA GLU A 68 3.10 -8.02 -6.72
C GLU A 68 2.30 -6.83 -6.19
N SER A 69 1.56 -7.07 -5.11
CA SER A 69 0.87 -6.00 -4.41
C SER A 69 0.96 -6.16 -2.91
N LEU A 70 0.64 -5.13 -2.13
CA LEU A 70 0.45 -5.19 -0.68
C LEU A 70 -0.82 -4.40 -0.37
N GLN A 71 -1.79 -5.03 0.30
CA GLN A 71 -3.02 -4.38 0.72
C GLN A 71 -2.98 -4.14 2.23
N VAL A 72 -3.23 -2.89 2.62
CA VAL A 72 -3.22 -2.42 4.00
C VAL A 72 -4.63 -1.92 4.32
N GLY A 73 -5.26 -2.50 5.34
CA GLY A 73 -6.62 -2.16 5.80
C GLY A 73 -6.68 -0.86 6.59
N ARG A 74 -6.04 0.20 6.08
CA ARG A 74 -5.99 1.53 6.68
C ARG A 74 -5.76 2.57 5.58
N GLY A 75 -6.30 3.78 5.76
CA GLY A 75 -6.05 4.91 4.86
C GLY A 75 -4.59 5.34 4.81
N LYS A 76 -4.19 5.94 3.67
CA LYS A 76 -2.78 6.18 3.30
C LYS A 76 -1.98 7.01 4.30
N GLU A 77 -2.62 7.98 4.93
CA GLU A 77 -1.98 8.89 5.89
C GLU A 77 -1.86 8.27 7.30
N LYS A 78 -2.59 7.18 7.55
CA LYS A 78 -2.70 6.58 8.89
C LYS A 78 -1.93 5.27 9.02
N ILE A 79 -1.36 4.74 7.94
CA ILE A 79 -0.65 3.44 7.91
C ILE A 79 0.35 3.35 9.06
N LEU A 80 0.33 2.26 9.81
CA LEU A 80 1.32 1.98 10.86
C LEU A 80 2.32 0.94 10.38
N LYS A 81 3.53 0.96 10.97
CA LYS A 81 4.58 -0.05 10.70
C LYS A 81 4.04 -1.48 10.86
N GLN A 82 3.24 -1.69 11.90
CA GLN A 82 2.60 -2.98 12.18
C GLN A 82 1.61 -3.40 11.10
N ASP A 83 0.89 -2.46 10.47
CA ASP A 83 -0.06 -2.80 9.41
C ASP A 83 0.69 -3.36 8.19
N VAL A 84 1.84 -2.77 7.84
CA VAL A 84 2.72 -3.26 6.76
C VAL A 84 3.27 -4.65 7.08
N TYR A 85 3.74 -4.86 8.31
CA TYR A 85 4.23 -6.16 8.78
C TYR A 85 3.14 -7.25 8.69
N LEU A 86 1.94 -6.97 9.22
CA LEU A 86 0.82 -7.91 9.22
C LEU A 86 0.35 -8.21 7.79
N ALA A 87 0.29 -7.20 6.93
CA ALA A 87 -0.05 -7.38 5.52
C ALA A 87 0.94 -8.32 4.83
N LYS A 88 2.25 -8.12 5.01
CA LYS A 88 3.28 -9.02 4.43
C LYS A 88 3.20 -10.43 5.01
N ALA A 89 2.97 -10.56 6.32
CA ALA A 89 2.83 -11.86 6.98
C ALA A 89 1.62 -12.66 6.46
N LYS A 90 0.52 -12.00 6.11
CA LYS A 90 -0.65 -12.64 5.47
C LYS A 90 -0.34 -13.14 4.07
N GLN A 91 0.46 -12.41 3.29
CA GLN A 91 0.83 -12.83 1.94
C GLN A 91 1.70 -14.09 1.90
N LYS A 92 2.51 -14.34 2.93
CA LYS A 92 3.34 -15.55 3.02
C LYS A 92 2.55 -16.82 3.37
N GLN A 93 1.28 -16.69 3.75
CA GLN A 93 0.42 -17.81 4.15
C GLN A 93 -0.57 -18.22 3.04
N GLY A 94 -0.51 -17.56 1.88
CA GLY A 94 -1.33 -17.86 0.70
C GLY A 94 -0.57 -18.67 -0.34
#